data_AF-A0A936PLH2-F1
#
_entry.id   AF-A0A936PLH2-F1
#
_cell.length_a   1.000
_cell.length_b   1.000
_cell.length_c   1.000
_cell.angle_alpha   90.00
_cell.angle_beta   90.00
_cell.angle_gamma   90.00
#
_symmetry.space_group_name_H-M   'P 1'
#
loop_
_entity.id
_entity.type
_entity.pdbx_description
1 polymer ?
#
loop_
_entity_poly.entity_id
_entity_poly.type
_entity_poly.pdbx_seq_one_letter_code
_entity_poly.pdbx_strand_id
1 'polypeptide(L)'
;MLKEENPFESKSGSVKLGSPMFYIPFFIVCLAAAMIIVKGGLVAGIGLIVLPFLFFYLNLLFRKPVVGIYTVAILGYLILGVLRYAEVPMIGTSIDSILVLTLLALFFQNFHKGMDWSPAKKDVTLLAAIWLGYGVLSAANPEIRNYSVWLSSLRTVSAYMLFVIVVTLLLINTNKRFYTFLYIWGIFSILATLKGMYQVFFGVDAWEKAWLDSGAYTTHLIFGKLRVFSFMSDAGQFGANQAYTGVVFLILSMGQKDTFKRIFFLIVGLLGIYGMFISGTRGAISVPLAGFVLYFILKKNKAVMISGFVFLAIVFVFFKYTTIGQDNQQIRRMRTAFDPNDASLQTRLANQRTLSVYLSTRPIGGGLGHAGKK
;
A
#
# COMPACT_ATOMS: atom_id res chain seq x y z
N MET A 1 56.77 -16.00 27.45
CA MET A 1 56.04 -17.28 27.44
C MET A 1 54.55 -16.96 27.44
N LEU A 2 53.91 -17.02 26.28
CA LEU A 2 52.45 -16.98 26.19
C LEU A 2 51.96 -18.34 26.72
N LYS A 3 51.19 -18.32 27.81
CA LYS A 3 50.56 -19.51 28.37
C LYS A 3 49.56 -20.01 27.32
N GLU A 4 49.88 -21.08 26.61
CA GLU A 4 48.91 -21.77 25.77
C GLU A 4 47.83 -22.35 26.69
N GLU A 5 46.69 -21.66 26.80
CA GLU A 5 45.52 -22.18 27.51
C GLU A 5 45.02 -23.43 26.79
N ASN A 6 44.89 -24.51 27.55
CA ASN A 6 44.41 -25.80 27.07
C ASN A 6 43.03 -25.62 26.41
N PRO A 7 42.79 -26.08 25.16
CA PRO A 7 41.54 -25.84 24.43
C PRO A 7 40.29 -26.35 25.17
N PHE A 8 40.43 -27.30 26.08
CA PHE A 8 39.36 -27.83 26.94
C PHE A 8 39.09 -26.99 28.20
N GLU A 9 39.99 -26.09 28.60
CA GLU A 9 39.80 -25.12 29.69
C GLU A 9 39.28 -23.76 29.20
N SER A 10 39.18 -23.58 27.87
CA SER A 10 38.62 -22.36 27.29
C SER A 10 37.14 -22.24 27.67
N LYS A 11 36.85 -21.32 28.60
CA LYS A 11 35.47 -20.99 29.00
C LYS A 11 34.75 -20.49 27.74
N SER A 12 33.86 -21.30 27.16
CA SER A 12 33.09 -20.94 25.96
C SER A 12 31.59 -20.83 26.29
N GLY A 13 30.87 -20.00 25.52
CA GLY A 13 29.42 -19.82 25.67
C GLY A 13 28.99 -19.18 27.00
N SER A 14 28.08 -19.84 27.71
CA SER A 14 27.43 -19.33 28.93
C SER A 14 28.39 -19.12 30.12
N VAL A 15 29.51 -19.85 30.17
CA VAL A 15 30.49 -19.73 31.26
C VAL A 15 31.25 -18.38 31.21
N LYS A 16 31.33 -17.73 30.03
CA LYS A 16 31.88 -16.36 29.91
C LYS A 16 30.98 -15.30 30.54
N LEU A 17 29.66 -15.54 30.64
CA LEU A 17 28.69 -14.60 31.21
C LEU A 17 28.88 -14.46 32.74
N GLY A 18 29.49 -15.45 33.39
CA GLY A 18 29.82 -15.40 34.82
C GLY A 18 31.12 -14.66 35.15
N SER A 19 31.83 -14.12 34.16
CA SER A 19 33.08 -13.39 34.39
C SER A 19 32.82 -11.92 34.77
N PRO A 20 33.60 -11.32 35.68
CA PRO A 20 33.51 -9.90 36.04
C PRO A 20 33.59 -8.97 34.82
N MET A 21 34.31 -9.41 33.78
CA MET A 21 34.48 -8.71 32.51
C MET A 21 33.19 -8.53 31.71
N PHE A 22 32.14 -9.33 31.98
CA PHE A 22 30.82 -9.18 31.37
C PHE A 22 29.86 -8.36 32.25
N TYR A 23 29.96 -8.49 33.57
CA TYR A 23 29.12 -7.74 34.51
C TYR A 23 29.38 -6.24 34.49
N ILE A 24 30.64 -5.82 34.34
CA ILE A 24 31.01 -4.39 34.26
C ILE A 24 30.33 -3.69 33.06
N PRO A 25 30.49 -4.16 31.80
CA PRO A 25 29.83 -3.53 30.66
C PRO A 25 28.31 -3.68 30.72
N PHE A 26 27.76 -4.78 31.23
CA PHE A 26 26.33 -4.94 31.43
C PHE A 26 25.77 -3.87 32.40
N PHE A 27 26.45 -3.66 33.53
CA PHE A 27 26.07 -2.64 34.51
C PHE A 27 26.16 -1.22 33.93
N ILE A 28 27.20 -0.94 33.13
CA ILE A 28 27.34 0.35 32.42
C ILE A 28 26.19 0.57 31.44
N VAL A 29 25.80 -0.46 30.67
CA VAL A 29 24.66 -0.39 29.74
C VAL A 29 23.36 -0.15 30.49
N CYS A 30 23.14 -0.84 31.62
CA CYS A 30 21.97 -0.64 32.47
C CYS A 30 21.92 0.78 33.06
N LEU A 31 23.05 1.31 33.55
CA LEU A 31 23.14 2.70 34.05
C LEU A 31 22.90 3.72 32.94
N ALA A 32 23.47 3.51 31.75
CA ALA A 32 23.23 4.38 30.60
C ALA A 32 21.76 4.37 30.18
N ALA A 33 21.12 3.19 30.13
CA ALA A 33 19.70 3.04 29.85
C ALA A 33 18.84 3.75 30.92
N ALA A 34 19.17 3.60 32.20
CA ALA A 34 18.49 4.29 33.28
C ALA A 34 18.62 5.82 33.16
N MET A 35 19.81 6.34 32.87
CA MET A 35 20.02 7.78 32.65
C MET A 35 19.24 8.33 31.45
N ILE A 36 19.17 7.56 30.36
CA ILE A 36 18.40 7.91 29.17
C ILE A 36 16.90 7.99 29.51
N ILE A 37 16.37 7.05 30.30
CA ILE A 37 14.97 7.05 30.73
C ILE A 37 14.68 8.22 31.67
N VAL A 38 15.56 8.49 32.63
CA VAL A 38 15.38 9.60 33.59
C VAL A 38 15.33 10.96 32.86
N LYS A 39 16.16 11.17 31.85
CA LYS A 39 16.19 12.43 31.08
C LYS A 39 15.11 12.53 30.01
N GLY A 40 14.77 11.42 29.35
CA GLY A 40 13.87 11.41 28.19
C GLY A 40 12.46 10.88 28.45
N GLY A 41 12.15 10.52 29.70
CA GLY A 41 10.83 10.06 30.13
C GLY A 41 10.35 8.81 29.40
N LEU A 42 9.02 8.70 29.27
CA LEU A 42 8.35 7.54 28.67
C LEU A 42 8.74 7.29 27.20
N VAL A 43 9.03 8.35 26.44
CA VAL A 43 9.47 8.25 25.04
C VAL A 43 10.83 7.55 24.93
N ALA A 44 11.78 7.91 25.79
CA ALA A 44 13.10 7.29 25.80
C ALA A 44 13.04 5.82 26.27
N GLY A 45 12.14 5.50 27.21
CA GLY A 45 11.87 4.11 27.62
C GLY A 45 11.33 3.25 26.48
N ILE A 46 10.32 3.73 25.75
CA ILE A 46 9.79 3.05 24.57
C ILE A 46 10.87 2.92 23.48
N GLY A 47 11.67 3.97 23.27
CA GLY A 47 12.77 3.96 22.31
C GLY A 47 13.78 2.85 22.58
N LEU A 48 14.18 2.65 23.84
CA LEU A 48 15.09 1.58 24.24
C LEU A 48 14.47 0.18 24.05
N ILE A 49 13.17 0.03 24.25
CA ILE A 49 12.48 -1.24 23.99
C ILE A 49 12.43 -1.54 22.49
N VAL A 50 12.23 -0.53 21.64
CA VAL A 50 12.17 -0.69 20.18
C VAL A 50 13.55 -0.95 19.56
N LEU A 51 14.63 -0.47 20.17
CA LEU A 51 15.98 -0.49 19.62
C LEU A 51 16.50 -1.91 19.25
N PRO A 52 16.35 -2.95 20.10
CA PRO A 52 16.70 -4.32 19.72
C PRO A 52 15.93 -4.83 18.50
N PHE A 53 14.63 -4.53 18.40
CA PHE A 53 13.81 -4.92 17.25
C PHE A 53 14.21 -4.17 15.99
N LEU A 54 14.56 -2.89 16.11
CA LEU A 54 15.08 -2.09 15.02
C LEU A 54 16.41 -2.66 14.52
N PHE A 55 17.34 -2.99 15.42
CA PHE A 55 18.62 -3.60 15.05
C PHE A 55 18.43 -4.97 14.38
N PHE A 56 17.55 -5.81 14.92
CA PHE A 56 17.19 -7.08 14.32
C PHE A 56 16.60 -6.90 12.92
N TYR A 57 15.68 -5.95 12.74
CA TYR A 57 15.08 -5.63 11.45
C TYR A 57 16.11 -5.13 10.44
N LEU A 58 16.99 -4.20 10.84
CA LEU A 58 18.06 -3.69 9.98
C LEU A 58 19.00 -4.83 9.58
N ASN A 59 19.42 -5.69 10.52
CA ASN A 59 20.24 -6.85 10.19
C ASN A 59 19.55 -7.76 9.16
N LEU A 60 18.25 -8.02 9.34
CA LEU A 60 17.46 -8.83 8.43
C LEU A 60 17.33 -8.17 7.05
N LEU A 61 17.10 -6.86 6.98
CA LEU A 61 16.98 -6.08 5.75
C LEU A 61 18.29 -6.10 4.95
N PHE A 62 19.42 -5.84 5.60
CA PHE A 62 20.73 -5.84 4.93
C PHE A 62 21.17 -7.25 4.49
N ARG A 63 20.72 -8.30 5.17
CA ARG A 63 20.95 -9.69 4.74
C ARG A 63 20.01 -10.11 3.60
N LYS A 64 18.75 -9.67 3.65
CA LYS A 64 17.69 -10.03 2.70
C LYS A 64 16.88 -8.78 2.33
N PRO A 65 17.34 -7.98 1.35
CA PRO A 65 16.69 -6.70 1.02
C PRO A 65 15.22 -6.85 0.56
N VAL A 66 14.83 -8.04 0.07
CA VAL A 66 13.43 -8.39 -0.27
C VAL A 66 12.46 -8.10 0.88
N VAL A 67 12.91 -8.23 2.13
CA VAL A 67 12.12 -7.91 3.32
C VAL A 67 11.61 -6.48 3.27
N GLY A 68 12.39 -5.54 2.72
CA GLY A 68 11.98 -4.15 2.55
C GLY A 68 10.70 -3.98 1.73
N ILE A 69 10.56 -4.71 0.61
CA ILE A 69 9.32 -4.70 -0.20
C ILE A 69 8.15 -5.23 0.60
N TYR A 70 8.35 -6.34 1.31
CA TYR A 70 7.30 -6.93 2.14
C TYR A 70 6.85 -5.95 3.22
N THR A 71 7.79 -5.27 3.89
CA THR A 71 7.47 -4.26 4.88
C THR A 71 6.72 -3.08 4.26
N VAL A 72 7.13 -2.59 3.08
CA VAL A 72 6.42 -1.51 2.38
C VAL A 72 5.00 -1.92 2.01
N ALA A 73 4.79 -3.15 1.53
CA ALA A 73 3.47 -3.67 1.23
C ALA A 73 2.58 -3.74 2.50
N ILE A 74 3.13 -4.19 3.63
CA ILE A 74 2.44 -4.24 4.92
C ILE A 74 2.07 -2.83 5.41
N LEU A 75 3.05 -1.92 5.38
CA LEU A 75 2.88 -0.54 5.83
C LEU A 75 1.88 0.23 4.95
N GLY A 76 1.83 -0.06 3.65
CA GLY A 76 0.84 0.53 2.75
C GLY A 76 -0.61 0.29 3.19
N TYR A 77 -0.88 -0.83 3.86
CA TYR A 77 -2.19 -1.14 4.45
C TYR A 77 -2.34 -0.55 5.86
N LEU A 78 -1.28 -0.60 6.68
CA LEU A 78 -1.39 -0.28 8.11
C LEU A 78 -1.25 1.21 8.45
N ILE A 79 -0.43 1.99 7.74
CA ILE A 79 -0.06 3.36 8.17
C ILE A 79 -1.30 4.24 8.39
N LEU A 80 -2.23 4.24 7.42
CA LEU A 80 -3.43 5.06 7.50
C LEU A 80 -4.40 4.57 8.57
N GLY A 81 -4.46 3.26 8.81
CA GLY A 81 -5.22 2.68 9.91
C GLY A 81 -4.66 3.09 11.27
N VAL A 82 -3.35 2.91 11.48
CA VAL A 82 -2.66 3.24 12.74
C VAL A 82 -2.81 4.71 13.10
N LEU A 83 -2.72 5.61 12.11
CA LEU A 83 -2.92 7.06 12.31
C LEU A 83 -4.29 7.45 12.87
N ARG A 84 -5.28 6.56 12.83
CA ARG A 84 -6.59 6.80 13.46
C ARG A 84 -6.63 6.43 14.93
N TYR A 85 -5.77 5.52 15.36
CA TYR A 85 -5.75 5.00 16.72
C TYR A 85 -4.61 5.58 17.56
N ALA A 86 -3.54 6.05 16.92
CA ALA A 86 -2.40 6.65 17.59
C ALA A 86 -1.84 7.82 16.78
N GLU A 87 -1.62 8.94 17.46
CA GLU A 87 -0.86 10.06 16.92
C GLU A 87 0.62 9.70 16.90
N VAL A 88 1.07 9.11 15.79
CA VAL A 88 2.47 8.75 15.57
C VAL A 88 3.11 9.80 14.67
N PRO A 89 4.03 10.64 15.20
CA PRO A 89 4.74 11.62 14.39
C PRO A 89 5.48 10.95 13.23
N MET A 90 5.45 11.58 12.06
CA MET A 90 6.26 11.21 10.89
C MET A 90 6.07 9.79 10.35
N ILE A 91 5.03 9.06 10.73
CA ILE A 91 4.79 7.70 10.22
C ILE A 91 4.67 7.65 8.68
N GLY A 92 4.24 8.74 8.05
CA GLY A 92 4.20 8.87 6.58
C GLY A 92 5.57 8.82 5.90
N THR A 93 6.67 9.10 6.62
CA THR A 93 8.06 8.99 6.13
C THR A 93 8.67 7.61 6.31
N SER A 94 7.95 6.69 6.97
CA SER A 94 8.46 5.34 7.22
C SER A 94 8.62 4.53 5.92
N ILE A 95 7.69 4.70 4.96
CA ILE A 95 7.80 4.08 3.63
C ILE A 95 9.07 4.57 2.91
N ASP A 96 9.33 5.88 2.93
CA ASP A 96 10.55 6.46 2.36
C ASP A 96 11.80 5.84 2.98
N SER A 97 11.86 5.85 4.31
CA SER A 97 12.98 5.33 5.07
C SER A 97 13.26 3.88 4.70
N ILE A 98 12.22 3.05 4.61
CA ILE A 98 12.38 1.63 4.26
C ILE A 98 12.79 1.46 2.80
N LEU A 99 12.21 2.21 1.85
CA LEU A 99 12.61 2.14 0.45
C LEU A 99 14.07 2.54 0.25
N VAL A 100 14.51 3.64 0.87
CA VAL A 100 15.90 4.11 0.83
C VAL A 100 16.83 3.09 1.49
N LEU A 101 16.49 2.59 2.68
CA LEU A 101 17.27 1.55 3.35
C LEU A 101 17.35 0.26 2.52
N THR A 102 16.29 -0.08 1.78
CA THR A 102 16.28 -1.25 0.88
C THR A 102 17.23 -1.05 -0.30
N LEU A 103 17.25 0.15 -0.88
CA LEU A 103 18.19 0.51 -1.94
C LEU A 103 19.64 0.51 -1.44
N LEU A 104 19.89 1.04 -0.24
CA LEU A 104 21.21 0.98 0.41
C LEU A 104 21.63 -0.46 0.67
N ALA A 105 20.73 -1.29 1.22
CA ALA A 105 20.99 -2.70 1.46
C ALA A 105 21.35 -3.44 0.15
N LEU A 106 20.62 -3.16 -0.94
CA LEU A 106 20.93 -3.67 -2.29
C LEU A 106 22.30 -3.22 -2.80
N PHE A 107 22.64 -1.95 -2.59
CA PHE A 107 23.92 -1.38 -3.00
C PHE A 107 25.08 -2.03 -2.24
N PHE A 108 25.02 -2.09 -0.90
CA PHE A 108 26.08 -2.68 -0.09
C PHE A 108 26.23 -4.19 -0.31
N GLN A 109 25.14 -4.92 -0.53
CA GLN A 109 25.20 -6.37 -0.81
C GLN A 109 25.93 -6.68 -2.11
N ASN A 110 25.81 -5.80 -3.11
CA ASN A 110 26.39 -6.02 -4.44
C ASN A 110 27.60 -5.12 -4.71
N PHE A 111 28.11 -4.41 -3.71
CA PHE A 111 29.18 -3.40 -3.87
C PHE A 111 30.43 -3.97 -4.56
N HIS A 112 30.83 -5.19 -4.18
CA HIS A 112 32.02 -5.84 -4.73
C HIS A 112 31.79 -6.59 -6.05
N LYS A 113 30.53 -6.97 -6.35
CA LYS A 113 30.18 -7.81 -7.52
C LYS A 113 29.60 -7.01 -8.68
N GLY A 114 29.19 -5.76 -8.44
CA GLY A 114 28.36 -5.00 -9.34
C GLY A 114 26.89 -5.45 -9.27
N MET A 115 25.97 -4.50 -9.46
CA MET A 115 24.53 -4.79 -9.49
C MET A 115 24.10 -5.07 -10.93
N ASP A 116 23.41 -6.20 -11.15
CA ASP A 116 22.74 -6.43 -12.44
C ASP A 116 21.43 -5.65 -12.52
N TRP A 117 21.43 -4.61 -13.36
CA TRP A 117 20.26 -3.77 -13.62
C TRP A 117 19.36 -4.30 -14.73
N SER A 118 19.73 -5.40 -15.39
CA SER A 118 18.96 -5.98 -16.50
C SER A 118 17.46 -6.20 -16.19
N PRO A 119 17.05 -6.64 -14.97
CA PRO A 119 15.63 -6.86 -14.67
C PRO A 119 14.82 -5.56 -14.62
N ALA A 120 15.46 -4.44 -14.23
CA ALA A 120 14.83 -3.14 -14.13
C ALA A 120 14.74 -2.40 -15.49
N LYS A 121 15.46 -2.86 -16.52
CA LYS A 121 15.40 -2.29 -17.88
C LYS A 121 14.14 -2.75 -18.62
N LYS A 122 12.99 -2.22 -18.21
CA LYS A 122 11.67 -2.50 -18.80
C LYS A 122 10.94 -1.21 -19.15
N ASP A 123 10.04 -1.28 -20.13
CA ASP A 123 9.24 -0.14 -20.57
C ASP A 123 8.47 0.52 -19.41
N VAL A 124 7.98 -0.29 -18.48
CA VAL A 124 7.29 0.18 -17.27
C VAL A 124 8.21 1.05 -16.40
N THR A 125 9.48 0.70 -16.28
CA THR A 125 10.49 1.51 -15.56
C THR A 125 10.76 2.81 -16.27
N LEU A 126 10.87 2.79 -17.61
CA LEU A 126 11.07 3.99 -18.42
C LEU A 126 9.87 4.94 -18.28
N LEU A 127 8.64 4.41 -18.36
CA LEU A 127 7.42 5.20 -18.18
C LEU A 127 7.34 5.81 -16.77
N ALA A 128 7.70 5.05 -15.74
CA ALA A 128 7.78 5.57 -14.37
C ALA A 128 8.87 6.63 -14.21
N ALA A 129 10.00 6.50 -14.91
CA ALA A 129 11.07 7.49 -14.91
C ALA A 129 10.67 8.78 -15.64
N ILE A 130 9.96 8.67 -16.77
CA ILE A 130 9.37 9.83 -17.48
C ILE A 130 8.35 10.53 -16.57
N TRP A 131 7.50 9.77 -15.88
CA TRP A 131 6.52 10.33 -14.95
C TRP A 131 7.17 11.06 -13.77
N LEU A 132 8.22 10.48 -13.18
CA LEU A 132 9.02 11.16 -12.17
C LEU A 132 9.71 12.40 -12.73
N GLY A 133 10.27 12.32 -13.93
CA GLY A 133 10.87 13.44 -14.64
C GLY A 133 9.88 14.59 -14.81
N TYR A 134 8.65 14.30 -15.25
CA TYR A 134 7.57 15.29 -15.33
C TYR A 134 7.25 15.91 -13.96
N GLY A 135 7.16 15.10 -12.90
CA GLY A 135 6.96 15.61 -11.55
C GLY A 135 8.11 16.50 -11.06
N VAL A 136 9.34 16.18 -11.43
CA VAL A 136 10.52 17.00 -11.13
C VAL A 136 10.48 18.31 -11.90
N LEU A 137 10.17 18.27 -13.21
CA LEU A 137 10.01 19.45 -14.05
C LEU A 137 8.89 20.37 -13.54
N SER A 138 7.88 19.81 -12.88
CA SER A 138 6.83 20.61 -12.28
C SER A 138 7.37 21.56 -11.20
N ALA A 139 8.57 21.35 -10.64
CA ALA A 139 9.23 22.27 -9.72
C ALA A 139 9.47 23.66 -10.32
N ALA A 140 9.64 23.73 -11.64
CA ALA A 140 9.81 24.99 -12.37
C ALA A 140 8.49 25.70 -12.68
N ASN A 141 7.35 25.15 -12.22
CA ASN A 141 6.04 25.75 -12.47
C ASN A 141 5.88 27.05 -11.64
N PRO A 142 5.61 28.21 -12.27
CA PRO A 142 5.48 29.49 -11.58
C PRO A 142 4.32 29.54 -10.58
N GLU A 143 3.35 28.62 -10.68
CA GLU A 143 2.20 28.52 -9.77
C GLU A 143 2.56 27.80 -8.45
N ILE A 144 3.77 27.26 -8.29
CA ILE A 144 4.17 26.62 -7.02
C ILE A 144 4.24 27.67 -5.92
N ARG A 145 3.31 27.55 -4.97
CA ARG A 145 3.29 28.38 -3.77
C ARG A 145 4.23 27.88 -2.68
N ASN A 146 4.47 26.57 -2.63
CA ASN A 146 5.27 25.96 -1.56
C ASN A 146 6.00 24.68 -2.04
N TYR A 147 7.33 24.73 -2.01
CA TYR A 147 8.19 23.61 -2.37
C TYR A 147 8.08 22.41 -1.43
N SER A 148 7.69 22.59 -0.16
CA SER A 148 7.51 21.46 0.77
C SER A 148 6.27 20.62 0.41
N VAL A 149 5.21 21.27 -0.07
CA VAL A 149 3.98 20.62 -0.56
C VAL A 149 4.25 19.94 -1.89
N TRP A 150 5.02 20.59 -2.77
CA TRP A 150 5.49 19.99 -4.01
C TRP A 150 6.30 18.72 -3.74
N LEU A 151 7.31 18.77 -2.87
CA LEU A 151 8.17 17.61 -2.55
C LEU A 151 7.35 16.47 -1.93
N SER A 152 6.42 16.81 -1.02
CA SER A 152 5.53 15.82 -0.41
C SER A 152 4.61 15.14 -1.44
N SER A 153 4.18 15.88 -2.45
CA SER A 153 3.33 15.37 -3.55
C SER A 153 4.14 14.58 -4.58
N LEU A 154 5.33 15.06 -4.97
CA LEU A 154 6.25 14.36 -5.87
C LEU A 154 6.55 12.96 -5.35
N ARG A 155 6.81 12.86 -4.04
CA ARG A 155 7.14 11.63 -3.34
C ARG A 155 6.05 10.57 -3.48
N THR A 156 4.82 10.91 -3.14
CA THR A 156 3.70 9.96 -3.12
C THR A 156 3.13 9.67 -4.51
N VAL A 157 3.14 10.66 -5.42
CA VAL A 157 2.54 10.54 -6.75
C VAL A 157 3.51 9.95 -7.78
N SER A 158 4.81 10.20 -7.65
CA SER A 158 5.79 9.85 -8.69
C SER A 158 6.97 9.03 -8.18
N ALA A 159 7.60 9.44 -7.08
CA ALA A 159 8.83 8.78 -6.61
C ALA A 159 8.58 7.35 -6.14
N TYR A 160 7.51 7.13 -5.36
CA TYR A 160 7.11 5.79 -4.93
C TYR A 160 6.83 4.85 -6.09
N MET A 161 6.21 5.33 -7.16
CA MET A 161 5.96 4.52 -8.34
C MET A 161 7.27 3.98 -8.93
N LEU A 162 8.25 4.85 -9.19
CA LEU A 162 9.54 4.44 -9.75
C LEU A 162 10.30 3.51 -8.78
N PHE A 163 10.45 3.90 -7.51
CA PHE A 163 11.23 3.14 -6.55
C PHE A 163 10.64 1.75 -6.30
N VAL A 164 9.32 1.65 -6.12
CA VAL A 164 8.68 0.35 -5.93
C VAL A 164 8.83 -0.52 -7.17
N ILE A 165 8.63 0.02 -8.38
CA ILE A 165 8.80 -0.76 -9.64
C ILE A 165 10.23 -1.29 -9.75
N VAL A 166 11.24 -0.43 -9.61
CA VAL A 166 12.65 -0.82 -9.75
C VAL A 166 13.03 -1.85 -8.70
N VAL A 167 12.73 -1.58 -7.42
CA VAL A 167 13.10 -2.46 -6.31
C VAL A 167 12.38 -3.81 -6.44
N THR A 168 11.10 -3.83 -6.84
CA THR A 168 10.34 -5.06 -7.10
C THR A 168 10.94 -5.89 -8.23
N LEU A 169 11.28 -5.27 -9.38
CA LEU A 169 11.87 -5.99 -10.51
C LEU A 169 13.24 -6.59 -10.18
N LEU A 170 14.04 -5.93 -9.34
CA LEU A 170 15.35 -6.43 -8.90
C LEU A 170 15.23 -7.55 -7.84
N LEU A 171 14.28 -7.45 -6.91
CA LEU A 171 14.23 -8.32 -5.72
C LEU A 171 13.28 -9.50 -5.85
N ILE A 172 12.16 -9.36 -6.56
CA ILE A 172 11.15 -10.42 -6.74
C ILE A 172 11.51 -11.25 -7.98
N ASN A 173 12.63 -11.97 -7.88
CA ASN A 173 13.22 -12.74 -8.97
C ASN A 173 13.02 -14.27 -8.86
N THR A 174 12.29 -14.73 -7.85
CA THR A 174 12.01 -16.17 -7.66
C THR A 174 10.54 -16.40 -7.35
N ASN A 175 10.02 -17.56 -7.76
CA ASN A 175 8.64 -17.96 -7.48
C ASN A 175 8.30 -17.88 -6.00
N LYS A 176 9.22 -18.32 -5.12
CA LYS A 176 9.02 -18.25 -3.67
C LYS A 176 8.77 -16.81 -3.20
N ARG A 177 9.60 -15.86 -3.64
CA ARG A 177 9.45 -14.44 -3.27
C ARG A 177 8.17 -13.84 -3.82
N PHE A 178 7.83 -14.17 -5.06
CA PHE A 178 6.60 -13.74 -5.69
C PHE A 178 5.36 -14.24 -4.93
N TYR A 179 5.30 -15.53 -4.61
CA TYR A 179 4.20 -16.07 -3.81
C TYR A 179 4.14 -15.48 -2.41
N THR A 180 5.27 -15.27 -1.73
CA THR A 180 5.29 -14.59 -0.43
C THR A 180 4.69 -13.19 -0.51
N PHE A 181 5.03 -12.40 -1.54
CA PHE A 181 4.41 -11.10 -1.77
C PHE A 181 2.89 -11.21 -1.95
N LEU A 182 2.42 -12.16 -2.77
CA LEU A 182 0.99 -12.39 -2.98
C LEU A 182 0.26 -12.83 -1.70
N TYR A 183 0.87 -13.66 -0.86
CA TYR A 183 0.27 -14.04 0.42
C TYR A 183 0.12 -12.85 1.36
N ILE A 184 1.15 -12.01 1.47
CA ILE A 184 1.09 -10.78 2.27
C ILE A 184 -0.04 -9.88 1.76
N TRP A 185 -0.04 -9.58 0.46
CA TRP A 185 -1.07 -8.75 -0.15
C TRP A 185 -2.48 -9.35 0.04
N GLY A 186 -2.64 -10.66 -0.15
CA GLY A 186 -3.92 -11.35 0.03
C GLY A 186 -4.41 -11.32 1.48
N ILE A 187 -3.55 -11.60 2.46
CA ILE A 187 -3.89 -11.58 3.89
C ILE A 187 -4.36 -10.17 4.29
N PHE A 188 -3.60 -9.13 3.95
CA PHE A 188 -3.98 -7.76 4.30
C PHE A 188 -5.25 -7.30 3.57
N SER A 189 -5.51 -7.78 2.35
CA SER A 189 -6.75 -7.48 1.64
C SER A 189 -7.97 -8.19 2.22
N ILE A 190 -7.80 -9.42 2.74
CA ILE A 190 -8.82 -10.11 3.54
C ILE A 190 -9.12 -9.30 4.79
N LEU A 191 -8.10 -8.91 5.57
CA LEU A 191 -8.27 -8.09 6.77
C LEU A 191 -8.99 -6.77 6.46
N ALA A 192 -8.64 -6.12 5.35
CA ALA A 192 -9.31 -4.91 4.90
C ALA A 192 -10.79 -5.16 4.61
N THR A 193 -11.13 -6.26 3.95
CA THR A 193 -12.53 -6.62 3.69
C THR A 193 -13.27 -6.92 4.98
N LEU A 194 -12.68 -7.69 5.89
CA LEU A 194 -13.27 -8.03 7.19
C LEU A 194 -13.55 -6.80 8.05
N LYS A 195 -12.61 -5.85 8.12
CA LYS A 195 -12.85 -4.57 8.82
C LYS A 195 -13.92 -3.74 8.11
N GLY A 196 -13.99 -3.78 6.78
CA GLY A 196 -15.08 -3.17 6.01
C GLY A 196 -16.45 -3.80 6.33
N MET A 197 -16.52 -5.13 6.45
CA MET A 197 -17.72 -5.85 6.87
C MET A 197 -18.14 -5.44 8.28
N TYR A 198 -17.18 -5.33 9.20
CA TYR A 198 -17.44 -4.83 10.54
C TYR A 198 -18.09 -3.44 10.52
N GLN A 199 -17.55 -2.50 9.72
CA GLN A 199 -18.12 -1.16 9.56
C GLN A 199 -19.55 -1.16 8.98
N VAL A 200 -19.90 -2.15 8.15
CA VAL A 200 -21.27 -2.28 7.62
C VAL A 200 -22.24 -2.81 8.66
N PHE A 201 -21.87 -3.86 9.40
CA PHE A 201 -22.78 -4.58 10.29
C PHE A 201 -22.85 -3.99 11.70
N PHE A 202 -21.73 -3.53 12.24
CA PHE A 202 -21.61 -3.04 13.62
C PHE A 202 -21.37 -1.53 13.71
N GLY A 203 -21.06 -0.87 12.59
CA GLY A 203 -20.72 0.55 12.54
C GLY A 203 -19.24 0.82 12.80
N VAL A 204 -18.92 2.11 12.98
CA VAL A 204 -17.55 2.56 13.26
C VAL A 204 -17.21 2.43 14.74
N ASP A 205 -15.95 2.15 15.05
CA ASP A 205 -15.47 2.16 16.43
C ASP A 205 -15.34 3.59 16.99
N ALA A 206 -15.04 3.71 18.29
CA ALA A 206 -14.96 5.01 18.96
C ALA A 206 -13.87 5.95 18.39
N TRP A 207 -12.73 5.38 17.97
CA TRP A 207 -11.62 6.15 17.40
C TRP A 207 -11.91 6.56 15.96
N GLU A 208 -12.49 5.66 15.17
CA GLU A 208 -13.00 5.96 13.82
C GLU A 208 -14.08 7.04 13.88
N LYS A 209 -14.98 6.99 14.87
CA LYS A 209 -15.98 8.04 15.09
C LYS A 209 -15.35 9.38 15.45
N ALA A 210 -14.40 9.42 16.38
CA ALA A 210 -13.67 10.65 16.72
C ALA A 210 -12.95 11.24 15.49
N TRP A 211 -12.37 10.38 14.64
CA TRP A 211 -11.77 10.79 13.38
C TRP A 211 -12.79 11.30 12.35
N LEU A 212 -14.00 10.73 12.30
CA LEU A 212 -15.08 11.26 11.46
C LEU A 212 -15.53 12.63 11.96
N ASP A 213 -15.71 12.78 13.26
CA ASP A 213 -16.19 14.00 13.91
C ASP A 213 -15.17 15.15 13.80
N SER A 214 -13.87 14.86 13.65
CA SER A 214 -12.82 15.85 13.39
C SER A 214 -12.84 16.46 11.97
N GLY A 215 -13.82 16.10 11.14
CA GLY A 215 -14.10 16.73 9.84
C GLY A 215 -14.16 15.75 8.66
N ALA A 216 -13.69 14.51 8.84
CA ALA A 216 -13.74 13.49 7.80
C ALA A 216 -15.19 13.04 7.47
N TYR A 217 -16.17 13.29 8.35
CA TYR A 217 -17.59 12.99 8.12
C TYR A 217 -18.11 13.57 6.79
N THR A 218 -17.63 14.75 6.40
CA THR A 218 -18.07 15.46 5.18
C THR A 218 -17.91 14.63 3.89
N THR A 219 -16.92 13.73 3.87
CA THR A 219 -16.59 12.90 2.70
C THR A 219 -16.99 11.42 2.88
N HIS A 220 -17.16 10.98 4.13
CA HIS A 220 -17.39 9.60 4.51
C HIS A 220 -18.85 9.29 4.88
N LEU A 221 -19.63 10.30 5.27
CA LEU A 221 -21.07 10.19 5.53
C LEU A 221 -21.82 10.94 4.42
N ILE A 222 -22.47 10.19 3.53
CA ILE A 222 -23.25 10.76 2.44
C ILE A 222 -24.72 10.40 2.65
N PHE A 223 -25.58 11.41 2.80
CA PHE A 223 -27.01 11.26 3.10
C PHE A 223 -27.28 10.40 4.36
N GLY A 224 -26.55 10.67 5.44
CA GLY A 224 -26.70 9.96 6.73
C GLY A 224 -26.20 8.51 6.72
N LYS A 225 -25.52 8.07 5.66
CA LYS A 225 -25.04 6.70 5.52
C LYS A 225 -23.54 6.63 5.27
N LEU A 226 -22.90 5.68 5.94
CA LEU A 226 -21.46 5.49 5.91
C LEU A 226 -20.98 4.93 4.57
N ARG A 227 -19.95 5.55 4.02
CA ARG A 227 -19.13 4.96 2.96
C ARG A 227 -18.01 4.17 3.58
N VAL A 228 -18.04 2.86 3.43
CA VAL A 228 -17.09 1.93 4.05
C VAL A 228 -15.69 2.21 3.52
N PHE A 229 -14.76 2.50 4.43
CA PHE A 229 -13.37 2.87 4.11
C PHE A 229 -12.36 1.88 4.72
N SER A 230 -12.79 0.96 5.60
CA SER A 230 -11.92 0.02 6.30
C SER A 230 -10.77 0.76 7.00
N PHE A 231 -9.52 0.32 6.86
CA PHE A 231 -8.34 1.04 7.34
C PHE A 231 -7.64 1.89 6.26
N MET A 232 -8.28 2.11 5.10
CA MET A 232 -7.77 2.98 4.01
C MET A 232 -8.22 4.43 4.19
N SER A 233 -7.61 5.39 3.49
CA SER A 233 -7.91 6.83 3.61
C SER A 233 -9.38 7.17 3.46
N ASP A 234 -10.05 6.52 2.50
CA ASP A 234 -11.43 6.76 2.14
C ASP A 234 -12.03 5.57 1.38
N ALA A 235 -13.36 5.59 1.23
CA ALA A 235 -14.09 4.53 0.54
C ALA A 235 -13.74 4.38 -0.95
N GLY A 236 -13.25 5.46 -1.59
CA GLY A 236 -12.76 5.44 -2.96
C GLY A 236 -11.52 4.57 -3.08
N GLN A 237 -10.52 4.82 -2.24
CA GLN A 237 -9.28 4.03 -2.19
C GLN A 237 -9.53 2.59 -1.74
N PHE A 238 -10.37 2.38 -0.72
CA PHE A 238 -10.76 1.03 -0.31
C PHE A 238 -11.43 0.26 -1.44
N GLY A 239 -12.43 0.85 -2.10
CA GLY A 239 -13.13 0.24 -3.22
C GLY A 239 -12.22 -0.10 -4.39
N ALA A 240 -11.36 0.84 -4.80
CA ALA A 240 -10.42 0.63 -5.90
C ALA A 240 -9.36 -0.45 -5.58
N ASN A 241 -8.80 -0.44 -4.37
CA ASN A 241 -7.82 -1.43 -3.94
C ASN A 241 -8.42 -2.84 -3.89
N GLN A 242 -9.63 -2.97 -3.35
CA GLN A 242 -10.34 -4.25 -3.29
C GLN A 242 -10.78 -4.74 -4.67
N ALA A 243 -11.17 -3.83 -5.56
CA ALA A 243 -11.50 -4.16 -6.94
C ALA A 243 -10.28 -4.74 -7.69
N TYR A 244 -9.14 -4.04 -7.63
CA TYR A 244 -7.88 -4.50 -8.23
C TYR A 244 -7.42 -5.84 -7.63
N THR A 245 -7.48 -5.98 -6.31
CA THR A 245 -7.18 -7.24 -5.62
C THR A 245 -8.11 -8.37 -6.10
N GLY A 246 -9.42 -8.10 -6.16
CA GLY A 246 -10.41 -9.06 -6.62
C GLY A 246 -10.08 -9.61 -8.00
N VAL A 247 -9.80 -8.72 -8.95
CA VAL A 247 -9.44 -9.08 -10.33
C VAL A 247 -8.17 -9.92 -10.39
N VAL A 248 -7.07 -9.43 -9.80
CA VAL A 248 -5.77 -10.10 -9.90
C VAL A 248 -5.83 -11.48 -9.25
N PHE A 249 -6.41 -11.60 -8.05
CA PHE A 249 -6.46 -12.88 -7.36
C PHE A 249 -7.44 -13.87 -8.00
N LEU A 250 -8.55 -13.41 -8.59
CA LEU A 250 -9.42 -14.27 -9.40
C LEU A 250 -8.67 -14.80 -10.64
N ILE A 251 -7.96 -13.95 -11.37
CA ILE A 251 -7.14 -14.37 -12.52
C ILE A 251 -6.05 -15.37 -12.09
N LEU A 252 -5.34 -15.08 -11.00
CA LEU A 252 -4.32 -15.99 -10.44
C LEU A 252 -4.93 -17.33 -10.04
N SER A 253 -6.12 -17.34 -9.44
CA SER A 253 -6.81 -18.58 -9.07
C SER A 253 -7.15 -19.46 -10.28
N MET A 254 -7.51 -18.86 -11.42
CA MET A 254 -7.79 -19.58 -12.67
C MET A 254 -6.53 -20.20 -13.29
N GLY A 255 -5.36 -19.59 -13.08
CA GLY A 255 -4.09 -20.10 -13.59
C GLY A 255 -3.40 -21.13 -12.68
N GLN A 256 -3.89 -21.31 -11.45
CA GLN A 256 -3.17 -22.06 -10.43
C GLN A 256 -3.48 -23.55 -10.43
N LYS A 257 -2.43 -24.37 -10.50
CA LYS A 257 -2.54 -25.85 -10.46
C LYS A 257 -2.65 -26.40 -9.03
N ASP A 258 -1.94 -25.78 -8.09
CA ASP A 258 -1.94 -26.16 -6.67
C ASP A 258 -3.28 -25.78 -6.02
N THR A 259 -4.02 -26.78 -5.52
CA THR A 259 -5.37 -26.62 -4.98
C THR A 259 -5.42 -25.67 -3.78
N PHE A 260 -4.45 -25.75 -2.86
CA PHE A 260 -4.43 -24.88 -1.67
C PHE A 260 -4.19 -23.42 -2.06
N LYS A 261 -3.22 -23.18 -2.95
CA LYS A 261 -2.96 -21.84 -3.48
C LYS A 261 -4.15 -21.30 -4.26
N ARG A 262 -4.78 -22.16 -5.07
CA ARG A 262 -5.97 -21.82 -5.85
C ARG A 262 -7.13 -21.41 -4.95
N ILE A 263 -7.43 -22.17 -3.91
CA ILE A 263 -8.51 -21.85 -2.95
C ILE A 263 -8.20 -20.55 -2.21
N PHE A 264 -6.97 -20.36 -1.73
CA PHE A 264 -6.57 -19.12 -1.08
C PHE A 264 -6.77 -17.92 -2.01
N PHE A 265 -6.29 -17.98 -3.25
CA PHE A 265 -6.47 -16.88 -4.20
C PHE A 265 -7.92 -16.67 -4.59
N LEU A 266 -8.72 -17.73 -4.70
CA LEU A 266 -10.15 -17.61 -4.96
C LEU A 266 -10.86 -16.88 -3.82
N ILE A 267 -10.57 -17.23 -2.57
CA ILE A 267 -11.13 -16.56 -1.38
C ILE A 267 -10.75 -15.08 -1.36
N VAL A 268 -9.47 -14.77 -1.55
CA VAL A 268 -9.00 -13.37 -1.62
C VAL A 268 -9.72 -12.62 -2.75
N GLY A 269 -9.85 -13.24 -3.92
CA GLY A 269 -10.51 -12.67 -5.08
C GLY A 269 -11.99 -12.35 -4.83
N LEU A 270 -12.74 -13.31 -4.29
CA LEU A 270 -14.16 -13.15 -3.97
C LEU A 270 -14.38 -12.12 -2.86
N LEU A 271 -13.57 -12.16 -1.79
CA LEU A 271 -13.63 -11.15 -0.73
C LEU A 271 -13.24 -9.77 -1.24
N GLY A 272 -12.28 -9.65 -2.16
CA GLY A 272 -11.94 -8.37 -2.78
C GLY A 272 -13.08 -7.78 -3.61
N ILE A 273 -13.74 -8.60 -4.43
CA ILE A 273 -14.93 -8.16 -5.17
C ILE A 273 -16.06 -7.76 -4.21
N TYR A 274 -16.27 -8.51 -3.13
CA TYR A 274 -17.24 -8.15 -2.10
C TYR A 274 -16.86 -6.85 -1.35
N GLY A 275 -15.58 -6.67 -1.01
CA GLY A 275 -15.01 -5.47 -0.42
C GLY A 275 -15.25 -4.23 -1.29
N MET A 276 -15.10 -4.37 -2.61
CA MET A 276 -15.47 -3.35 -3.57
C MET A 276 -16.97 -3.03 -3.49
N PHE A 277 -17.84 -4.04 -3.45
CA PHE A 277 -19.29 -3.83 -3.34
C PHE A 277 -19.69 -3.06 -2.09
N ILE A 278 -19.19 -3.45 -0.92
CA ILE A 278 -19.53 -2.78 0.35
C ILE A 278 -18.99 -1.35 0.44
N SER A 279 -17.92 -1.01 -0.29
CA SER A 279 -17.38 0.36 -0.34
C SER A 279 -18.37 1.38 -0.94
N GLY A 280 -19.27 0.93 -1.82
CA GLY A 280 -20.20 1.80 -2.55
C GLY A 280 -19.54 2.74 -3.56
N THR A 281 -18.29 2.47 -3.95
CA THR A 281 -17.53 3.32 -4.89
C THR A 281 -17.84 2.97 -6.33
N ARG A 282 -18.64 3.83 -6.97
CA ARG A 282 -19.02 3.76 -8.40
C ARG A 282 -17.83 3.55 -9.34
N GLY A 283 -16.78 4.35 -9.15
CA GLY A 283 -15.60 4.31 -10.01
C GLY A 283 -14.83 2.99 -9.96
N ALA A 284 -14.93 2.24 -8.86
CA ALA A 284 -14.19 0.99 -8.69
C ALA A 284 -14.71 -0.11 -9.63
N ILE A 285 -15.96 -0.05 -10.11
CA ILE A 285 -16.55 -1.02 -11.06
C ILE A 285 -15.81 -1.03 -12.39
N SER A 286 -15.18 0.08 -12.77
CA SER A 286 -14.36 0.15 -13.99
C SER A 286 -13.16 -0.79 -13.94
N VAL A 287 -12.62 -1.08 -12.74
CA VAL A 287 -11.42 -1.88 -12.57
C VAL A 287 -11.68 -3.36 -12.93
N PRO A 288 -12.73 -4.05 -12.43
CA PRO A 288 -13.06 -5.39 -12.87
C PRO A 288 -13.43 -5.48 -14.34
N LEU A 289 -14.20 -4.51 -14.84
CA LEU A 289 -14.57 -4.47 -16.26
C LEU A 289 -13.31 -4.41 -17.14
N ALA A 290 -12.45 -3.41 -16.93
CA ALA A 290 -11.24 -3.25 -17.74
C ALA A 290 -10.25 -4.41 -17.54
N GLY A 291 -10.05 -4.86 -16.30
CA GLY A 291 -9.10 -5.91 -15.96
C GLY A 291 -9.48 -7.28 -16.55
N PHE A 292 -10.75 -7.68 -16.48
CA PHE A 292 -11.20 -8.93 -17.09
C PHE A 292 -11.23 -8.86 -18.61
N VAL A 293 -11.64 -7.73 -19.21
CA VAL A 293 -11.56 -7.54 -20.67
C VAL A 293 -10.12 -7.73 -21.15
N LEU A 294 -9.17 -7.05 -20.51
CA LEU A 294 -7.75 -7.16 -20.86
C LEU A 294 -7.25 -8.61 -20.71
N TYR A 295 -7.63 -9.29 -19.61
CA TYR A 295 -7.28 -10.70 -19.42
C TYR A 295 -7.82 -11.61 -20.53
N PHE A 296 -9.09 -11.47 -20.90
CA PHE A 296 -9.71 -12.30 -21.92
C PHE A 296 -9.07 -12.11 -23.30
N ILE A 297 -8.71 -10.86 -23.65
CA ILE A 297 -7.96 -10.56 -24.87
C ILE A 297 -6.57 -11.20 -24.83
N LEU A 298 -5.84 -11.03 -23.72
CA LEU A 298 -4.48 -11.57 -23.56
C LEU A 298 -4.44 -13.10 -23.46
N LYS A 299 -5.52 -13.75 -23.02
CA LYS A 299 -5.60 -15.21 -22.93
C LYS A 299 -5.53 -15.88 -24.31
N LYS A 300 -5.86 -15.16 -25.39
CA LYS A 300 -5.82 -15.62 -26.79
C LYS A 300 -6.58 -16.92 -27.05
N ASN A 301 -7.58 -17.24 -26.22
CA ASN A 301 -8.45 -18.40 -26.38
C ASN A 301 -9.86 -17.94 -26.72
N LYS A 302 -10.34 -18.29 -27.93
CA LYS A 302 -11.64 -17.85 -28.46
C LYS A 302 -12.81 -18.23 -27.52
N ALA A 303 -12.80 -19.43 -26.94
CA ALA A 303 -13.87 -19.89 -26.07
C ALA A 303 -13.93 -19.09 -24.76
N VAL A 304 -12.78 -18.88 -24.11
CA VAL A 304 -12.67 -18.08 -22.87
C VAL A 304 -12.99 -16.61 -23.14
N MET A 305 -12.63 -16.11 -24.31
CA MET A 305 -12.91 -14.74 -24.71
C MET A 305 -14.41 -14.52 -24.90
N ILE A 306 -15.08 -15.37 -25.68
CA ILE A 306 -16.53 -15.26 -25.93
C ILE A 306 -17.32 -15.41 -24.63
N SER A 307 -17.02 -16.44 -23.82
CA SER A 307 -17.73 -16.65 -22.55
C SER A 307 -17.50 -15.49 -21.57
N GLY A 308 -16.28 -14.95 -21.53
CA GLY A 308 -15.92 -13.79 -20.73
C GLY A 308 -16.67 -12.52 -21.15
N PHE A 309 -16.75 -12.23 -22.45
CA PHE A 309 -17.50 -11.08 -22.96
C PHE A 309 -19.00 -11.21 -22.72
N VAL A 310 -19.57 -12.41 -22.90
CA VAL A 310 -20.99 -12.68 -22.59
C VAL A 310 -21.25 -12.45 -21.09
N PHE A 311 -20.38 -12.93 -20.22
CA PHE A 311 -20.50 -12.69 -18.77
C PHE A 311 -20.48 -11.20 -18.44
N LEU A 312 -19.54 -10.44 -19.01
CA LEU A 312 -19.47 -8.99 -18.80
C LEU A 312 -20.68 -8.24 -19.35
N ALA A 313 -21.22 -8.67 -20.50
CA ALA A 313 -22.44 -8.12 -21.08
C ALA A 313 -23.65 -8.37 -20.16
N ILE A 314 -23.77 -9.56 -19.56
CA ILE A 314 -24.81 -9.87 -18.58
C ILE A 314 -24.69 -8.95 -17.35
N VAL A 315 -23.48 -8.79 -16.81
CA VAL A 315 -23.23 -7.88 -15.68
C VAL A 315 -23.62 -6.44 -16.03
N PHE A 316 -23.26 -5.98 -17.23
CA PHE A 316 -23.64 -4.65 -17.72
C PHE A 316 -25.17 -4.49 -17.84
N VAL A 317 -25.85 -5.48 -18.44
CA VAL A 317 -27.31 -5.48 -18.57
C VAL A 317 -27.99 -5.48 -17.19
N PHE A 318 -27.47 -6.27 -16.25
CA PHE A 318 -27.96 -6.29 -14.88
C PHE A 318 -27.88 -4.90 -14.22
N PHE A 319 -26.75 -4.21 -14.30
CA PHE A 319 -26.62 -2.90 -13.68
C PHE A 319 -27.38 -1.79 -14.42
N LYS A 320 -27.45 -1.83 -15.75
CA LYS A 320 -28.04 -0.76 -16.55
C LYS A 320 -29.55 -0.89 -16.74
N TYR A 321 -30.07 -2.10 -16.96
CA TYR A 321 -31.44 -2.32 -17.44
C TYR A 321 -32.36 -3.04 -16.44
N THR A 322 -31.84 -3.53 -15.31
CA THR A 322 -32.67 -4.20 -14.30
C THR A 322 -32.83 -3.37 -13.03
N THR A 323 -33.91 -3.60 -12.28
CA THR A 323 -34.19 -3.01 -10.97
C THR A 323 -33.99 -3.99 -9.80
N ILE A 324 -33.51 -5.21 -10.08
CA ILE A 324 -33.32 -6.26 -9.08
C ILE A 324 -32.33 -5.80 -8.00
N GLY A 325 -32.72 -5.80 -6.71
CA GLY A 325 -31.84 -5.36 -5.62
C GLY A 325 -31.70 -3.85 -5.43
N GLN A 326 -32.67 -3.04 -5.90
CA GLN A 326 -32.74 -1.60 -5.62
C GLN A 326 -32.84 -1.27 -4.12
N ASP A 327 -33.37 -2.18 -3.32
CA ASP A 327 -33.49 -2.02 -1.86
C ASP A 327 -32.10 -1.92 -1.19
N ASN A 328 -31.07 -2.52 -1.81
CA ASN A 328 -29.70 -2.39 -1.35
C ASN A 328 -29.06 -1.13 -1.93
N GLN A 329 -28.76 -0.17 -1.05
CA GLN A 329 -28.13 1.08 -1.43
C GLN A 329 -26.80 0.91 -2.16
N GLN A 330 -25.99 -0.09 -1.82
CA GLN A 330 -24.70 -0.29 -2.49
C GLN A 330 -24.91 -0.63 -3.96
N ILE A 331 -25.86 -1.53 -4.24
CA ILE A 331 -26.26 -1.88 -5.61
C ILE A 331 -26.84 -0.65 -6.33
N ARG A 332 -27.73 0.10 -5.69
CA ARG A 332 -28.31 1.33 -6.25
C ARG A 332 -27.25 2.36 -6.61
N ARG A 333 -26.25 2.58 -5.74
CA ARG A 333 -25.13 3.49 -6.02
C ARG A 333 -24.28 2.99 -7.16
N MET A 334 -24.04 1.69 -7.28
CA MET A 334 -23.31 1.13 -8.41
C MET A 334 -24.06 1.31 -9.74
N ARG A 335 -25.39 1.16 -9.76
CA ARG A 335 -26.22 1.40 -10.95
C ARG A 335 -26.10 2.82 -11.50
N THR A 336 -26.14 3.81 -10.61
CA THR A 336 -25.98 5.22 -11.01
C THR A 336 -24.62 5.52 -11.67
N ALA A 337 -23.64 4.63 -11.62
CA ALA A 337 -22.41 4.76 -12.42
C ALA A 337 -22.63 4.59 -13.93
N PHE A 338 -23.71 3.89 -14.32
CA PHE A 338 -24.09 3.61 -15.70
C PHE A 338 -25.17 4.56 -16.24
N ASP A 339 -25.59 5.54 -15.42
CA ASP A 339 -26.58 6.55 -15.80
C ASP A 339 -25.87 7.83 -16.32
N PRO A 340 -26.05 8.19 -17.60
CA PRO A 340 -25.48 9.40 -18.19
C PRO A 340 -25.97 10.71 -17.54
N ASN A 341 -27.12 10.68 -16.87
CA ASN A 341 -27.74 11.85 -16.24
C ASN A 341 -27.45 11.95 -14.74
N ASP A 342 -26.58 11.08 -14.21
CA ASP A 342 -26.19 11.12 -12.80
C ASP A 342 -25.58 12.48 -12.43
N ALA A 343 -26.11 13.11 -11.38
CA ALA A 343 -25.68 14.44 -10.93
C ALA A 343 -24.16 14.48 -10.65
N SER A 344 -23.58 13.39 -10.13
CA SER A 344 -22.14 13.32 -9.89
C SER A 344 -21.32 13.31 -11.19
N LEU A 345 -21.82 12.69 -12.27
CA LEU A 345 -21.19 12.75 -13.59
C LEU A 345 -21.27 14.17 -14.18
N GLN A 346 -22.43 14.81 -14.07
CA GLN A 346 -22.63 16.17 -14.57
C GLN A 346 -21.71 17.19 -13.86
N THR A 347 -21.54 17.08 -12.54
CA THR A 347 -20.54 17.90 -11.81
C THR A 347 -19.12 17.65 -12.30
N ARG A 348 -18.75 16.39 -12.64
CA ARG A 348 -17.42 16.08 -13.20
C ARG A 348 -17.23 16.72 -14.57
N LEU A 349 -18.23 16.68 -15.44
CA LEU A 349 -18.18 17.31 -16.76
C LEU A 349 -18.09 18.84 -16.65
N ALA A 350 -18.85 19.45 -15.74
CA ALA A 350 -18.75 20.88 -15.45
C ALA A 350 -17.35 21.25 -14.93
N ASN A 351 -16.82 20.49 -13.97
CA ASN A 351 -15.45 20.69 -13.45
C ASN A 351 -14.39 20.50 -14.54
N GLN A 352 -14.55 19.54 -15.44
CA GLN A 352 -13.65 19.35 -16.59
C GLN A 352 -13.65 20.55 -17.53
N ARG A 353 -14.81 21.16 -17.79
CA ARG A 353 -14.91 22.39 -18.59
C ARG A 353 -14.22 23.57 -17.90
N THR A 354 -14.39 23.72 -16.60
CA THR A 354 -13.70 24.78 -15.84
C THR A 354 -12.17 24.55 -15.85
N LEU A 355 -11.75 23.30 -15.65
CA LEU A 355 -10.33 22.93 -15.66
C LEU A 355 -9.70 23.06 -17.05
N SER A 356 -10.42 22.77 -18.13
CA SER A 356 -9.87 22.93 -19.48
C SER A 356 -9.58 24.39 -19.80
N VAL A 357 -10.46 25.31 -19.39
CA VAL A 357 -10.21 26.76 -19.49
C VAL A 357 -8.98 27.14 -18.66
N TYR A 358 -8.89 26.68 -17.42
CA TYR A 358 -7.74 26.96 -16.55
C TYR A 358 -6.40 26.43 -17.09
N LEU A 359 -6.41 25.24 -17.71
CA LEU A 359 -5.23 24.57 -18.26
C LEU A 359 -4.82 25.10 -19.63
N SER A 360 -5.70 25.81 -20.35
CA SER A 360 -5.41 26.35 -21.68
C SER A 360 -4.17 27.24 -21.73
N THR A 361 -3.87 27.97 -20.65
CA THR A 361 -2.70 28.85 -20.53
C THR A 361 -1.55 28.21 -19.75
N ARG A 362 -1.66 26.94 -19.34
CA ARG A 362 -0.73 26.27 -18.41
C ARG A 362 -0.30 24.90 -18.95
N PRO A 363 0.75 24.84 -19.79
CA PRO A 363 1.17 23.59 -20.43
C PRO A 363 1.67 22.53 -19.44
N ILE A 364 2.14 22.93 -18.25
CA ILE A 364 2.61 22.03 -17.17
C ILE A 364 1.58 21.96 -16.02
N GLY A 365 0.33 22.37 -16.29
CA GLY A 365 -0.76 22.40 -15.32
C GLY A 365 -0.57 23.42 -14.19
N GLY A 366 -1.32 23.25 -13.09
CA GLY A 366 -1.24 24.13 -11.92
C GLY A 366 -0.09 23.83 -10.93
N GLY A 367 0.78 22.86 -11.26
CA GLY A 367 1.85 22.40 -10.37
C GLY A 367 1.39 21.33 -9.37
N LEU A 368 2.31 20.43 -9.00
CA LEU A 368 2.02 19.39 -7.99
C LEU A 368 1.76 20.03 -6.62
N GLY A 369 0.71 19.57 -5.94
CA GLY A 369 0.34 20.06 -4.62
C GLY A 369 -0.54 21.32 -4.61
N HIS A 370 -0.87 21.90 -5.77
CA HIS A 370 -1.69 23.11 -5.85
C HIS A 370 -3.19 22.87 -5.57
N ALA A 371 -3.69 21.65 -5.76
CA ALA A 371 -5.11 21.31 -5.59
C ALA A 371 -5.51 20.96 -4.14
N GLY A 372 -4.64 21.16 -3.16
CA GLY A 372 -4.87 20.81 -1.76
C GLY A 372 -5.05 22.05 -0.88
N LYS A 373 -6.23 22.69 -0.91
CA LYS A 373 -6.74 23.27 0.33
C LYS A 373 -7.30 22.10 1.12
N LYS A 374 -6.59 21.67 2.16
CA LYS A 374 -7.24 21.03 3.31
C LYS A 374 -7.59 22.12 4.30
#